data_AF-A0A699SIL3-F1
#
_entry.id   AF-A0A699SIL3-F1
#
_cell.length_a   1.000
_cell.length_b   1.000
_cell.length_c   1.000
_cell.angle_alpha   90.00
_cell.angle_beta   90.00
_cell.angle_gamma   90.00
#
_symmetry.space_group_name_H-M   'P 1'
#
loop_
_entity.id
_entity.type
_entity.pdbx_description
1 polymer ?
#
loop_
_entity_poly.entity_id
_entity_poly.type
_entity_poly.pdbx_seq_one_letter_code
_entity_poly.pdbx_strand_id
1 'polypeptide(L)' 'MVPTERKKVEAYIRGLSENIKGEVTSSEPATLSKAVRMAYTLMEQNVKAIAEREADNKKRKWENFQGGSSSGG' A
#
# COMPACT_ATOMS: atom_id res chain seq x y z
N MET A 1 -9.86 -34.88 -0.05
CA MET A 1 -9.12 -34.38 1.13
C MET A 1 -9.24 -32.87 1.16
N VAL A 2 -9.76 -32.28 2.24
CA VAL A 2 -9.93 -30.82 2.36
C VAL A 2 -8.59 -30.19 2.78
N PRO A 3 -8.15 -29.08 2.15
CA PRO A 3 -6.94 -28.38 2.56
C PRO A 3 -7.07 -27.85 4.00
N THR A 4 -6.01 -28.02 4.79
CA THR A 4 -5.93 -27.44 6.13
C THR A 4 -5.87 -25.91 6.07
N GLU A 5 -6.28 -25.23 7.13
CA GLU A 5 -6.31 -23.77 7.19
C GLU A 5 -4.93 -23.15 6.88
N ARG A 6 -3.85 -23.74 7.40
CA ARG A 6 -2.48 -23.31 7.10
C ARG A 6 -2.16 -23.35 5.60
N LYS A 7 -2.56 -24.42 4.91
CA LYS A 7 -2.34 -24.54 3.45
C LYS A 7 -3.14 -23.51 2.67
N LYS A 8 -4.34 -23.14 3.14
CA LYS A 8 -5.15 -22.08 2.52
C LYS A 8 -4.49 -20.70 2.69
N VAL A 9 -3.99 -20.42 3.89
CA VAL A 9 -3.25 -19.17 4.18
C VAL A 9 -2.01 -19.07 3.32
N GLU A 10 -1.19 -20.12 3.26
CA GLU A 10 0.05 -20.14 2.46
C GLU A 10 -0.25 -19.96 0.97
N ALA A 11 -1.26 -20.65 0.45
CA ALA A 11 -1.68 -20.50 -0.94
C ALA A 11 -2.15 -19.07 -1.25
N TYR A 12 -2.87 -18.43 -0.32
CA TYR A 12 -3.29 -17.04 -0.45
C TYR A 12 -2.10 -16.07 -0.46
N ILE A 13 -1.18 -16.21 0.51
CA ILE A 13 0.02 -15.36 0.61
C ILE A 13 0.88 -15.48 -0.66
N ARG A 14 1.00 -16.69 -1.23
CA ARG A 14 1.76 -16.92 -2.48
C ARG A 14 1.17 -16.19 -3.68
N GLY A 15 -0.13 -15.87 -3.66
CA GLY A 15 -0.81 -15.10 -4.72
C GLY A 15 -0.74 -13.58 -4.56
N LEU A 16 -0.19 -13.06 -3.45
CA LEU A 16 -0.10 -11.62 -3.20
C LEU A 16 1.07 -10.98 -3.95
N SER A 17 0.93 -9.71 -4.31
CA SER A 17 2.03 -8.88 -4.80
C SER A 17 3.13 -8.76 -3.74
N GLU A 18 4.40 -8.75 -4.15
CA GLU A 18 5.58 -8.71 -3.25
C GLU A 18 5.48 -7.65 -2.14
N ASN A 19 5.00 -6.45 -2.47
CA ASN A 19 4.85 -5.33 -1.54
C ASN A 19 3.91 -5.61 -0.36
N ILE A 20 2.91 -6.47 -0.55
CA ILE A 20 1.95 -6.88 0.49
C ILE A 20 2.34 -8.23 1.08
N LYS A 21 2.89 -9.12 0.25
CA LYS A 21 3.28 -10.47 0.62
C LYS A 21 4.30 -10.47 1.77
N GLY A 22 5.31 -9.60 1.72
CA GLY A 22 6.31 -9.48 2.80
C GLY A 22 5.67 -9.17 4.15
N GLU A 23 4.84 -8.13 4.20
CA GLU A 23 4.13 -7.66 5.40
C GLU A 23 3.17 -8.72 5.97
N VAL A 24 2.37 -9.35 5.08
CA VAL A 24 1.43 -10.40 5.50
C VAL A 24 2.17 -11.65 5.97
N THR A 25 3.28 -12.02 5.34
CA THR A 25 4.11 -13.17 5.77
C THR A 25 4.70 -12.92 7.15
N SER A 26 5.27 -11.73 7.37
CA SER A 26 5.89 -11.37 8.66
C SER A 26 4.90 -11.34 9.83
N SER A 27 3.63 -11.10 9.55
CA SER A 27 2.58 -11.06 10.58
C SER A 27 1.96 -12.43 10.92
N GLU A 28 2.39 -13.49 10.21
CA GLU A 28 1.99 -14.88 10.42
C GLU A 28 0.47 -15.05 10.72
N PRO A 29 -0.41 -14.78 9.75
CA PRO A 29 -1.85 -14.86 9.97
C PRO A 29 -2.28 -16.31 10.25
N ALA A 30 -3.00 -16.50 11.36
CA ALA A 30 -3.49 -17.82 11.76
C ALA A 30 -4.65 -18.36 10.90
N THR A 31 -5.37 -17.48 10.20
CA THR A 31 -6.56 -17.82 9.40
C THR A 31 -6.56 -17.06 8.08
N LEU A 32 -7.26 -17.60 7.08
CA LEU A 32 -7.39 -16.97 5.77
C LEU A 32 -8.05 -15.59 5.89
N SER A 33 -9.10 -15.47 6.70
CA SER A 33 -9.80 -14.18 6.91
C SER A 33 -8.89 -13.10 7.48
N LYS A 34 -7.95 -13.47 8.36
CA LYS A 34 -6.96 -12.52 8.89
C LYS A 34 -6.00 -12.08 7.78
N ALA A 35 -5.47 -13.02 6.99
CA ALA A 35 -4.59 -12.71 5.86
C ALA A 35 -5.27 -11.79 4.83
N VAL A 36 -6.56 -12.04 4.52
CA VAL A 36 -7.36 -11.22 3.60
C VAL A 36 -7.54 -9.80 4.14
N ARG A 37 -7.95 -9.64 5.40
CA ARG A 37 -8.11 -8.33 6.03
C ARG A 37 -6.81 -7.52 6.04
N MET A 38 -5.70 -8.16 6.36
CA MET A 38 -4.39 -7.51 6.39
C MET A 38 -3.97 -7.05 5.00
N ALA A 39 -4.10 -7.90 3.98
CA ALA A 39 -3.80 -7.53 2.61
C ALA A 39 -4.63 -6.34 2.14
N TYR A 40 -5.92 -6.31 2.50
CA TYR A 40 -6.81 -5.20 2.18
C TYR A 40 -6.38 -3.89 2.85
N THR A 41 -6.11 -3.90 4.16
CA THR A 41 -5.64 -2.69 4.88
C THR A 41 -4.33 -2.15 4.30
N LEU A 42 -3.39 -3.03 3.96
CA LEU A 42 -2.11 -2.64 3.36
C LEU A 42 -2.30 -2.01 1.96
N MET A 43 -3.24 -2.53 1.19
CA MET A 43 -3.60 -1.96 -0.11
C MET A 43 -4.19 -0.55 0.04
N GLU A 44 -5.13 -0.36 0.97
CA GLU A 44 -5.72 0.96 1.25
C GLU A 44 -4.66 1.97 1.70
N GLN A 45 -3.75 1.56 2.59
CA GLN A 45 -2.65 2.41 3.07
C GLN A 45 -1.72 2.84 1.93
N ASN A 46 -1.35 1.92 1.04
CA ASN A 46 -0.52 2.24 -0.12
C ASN A 46 -1.20 3.20 -1.09
N VAL A 47 -2.49 2.99 -1.38
CA VAL A 47 -3.26 3.90 -2.25
C VAL A 47 -3.33 5.31 -1.64
N LYS A 48 -3.60 5.39 -0.33
CA LYS A 48 -3.64 6.66 0.38
C LYS A 48 -2.28 7.38 0.36
N ALA A 49 -1.19 6.65 0.60
CA ALA A 49 0.16 7.21 0.57
C ALA A 49 0.54 7.75 -0.82
N ILE A 50 0.14 7.06 -1.90
CA ILE A 50 0.35 7.53 -3.27
C ILE A 50 -0.43 8.84 -3.51
N ALA A 51 -1.71 8.89 -3.13
CA ALA A 51 -2.54 10.08 -3.30
C ALA A 51 -2.01 11.29 -2.52
N GLU A 52 -1.56 11.10 -1.28
CA GLU A 52 -0.94 12.16 -0.47
C GLU A 52 0.35 12.67 -1.11
N ARG A 53 1.20 11.76 -1.60
CA ARG A 53 2.45 12.12 -2.29
C ARG A 53 2.19 12.89 -3.58
N GLU A 54 1.17 12.52 -4.36
CA GLU A 54 0.78 13.25 -5.57
C GLU A 54 0.25 14.65 -5.25
N ALA A 55 -0.56 14.79 -4.20
CA ALA A 55 -1.05 16.08 -3.75
C ALA A 55 0.10 16.99 -3.30
N ASP A 56 1.05 16.48 -2.52
CA ASP A 56 2.24 17.23 -2.09
C ASP A 56 3.12 17.63 -3.29
N ASN A 57 3.40 16.70 -4.20
CA ASN A 57 4.16 16.99 -5.41
C ASN A 57 3.51 18.09 -6.26
N LYS A 58 2.18 18.08 -6.39
CA LYS A 58 1.43 19.11 -7.12
C LYS A 58 1.52 20.47 -6.42
N LYS A 59 1.40 20.50 -5.08
CA LYS A 59 1.55 21.71 -4.27
C LYS A 59 2.95 22.32 -4.44
N ARG A 60 4.00 21.52 -4.27
CA ARG A 60 5.39 21.97 -4.46
C ARG A 60 5.63 22.48 -5.87
N LYS A 61 5.06 21.83 -6.89
CA LYS A 61 5.15 22.28 -8.29
C LYS A 61 4.53 23.67 -8.45
N TRP A 62 3.33 23.90 -7.91
CA TRP A 62 2.65 25.20 -7.94
C TRP A 62 3.46 26.31 -7.25
N GLU A 63 4.01 26.04 -6.07
CA GLU A 63 4.86 27.00 -5.34
C GLU A 63 6.12 27.38 -6.15
N ASN A 64 6.76 26.41 -6.82
CA ASN A 64 7.90 26.68 -7.69
C ASN A 64 7.54 27.55 -8.92
N PHE A 65 6.32 27.44 -9.45
CA PHE A 65 5.86 28.30 -10.55
C PHE A 65 5.53 29.72 -10.09
N GLN A 66 5.06 29.92 -8.86
CA GLN A 66 4.73 31.25 -8.34
C GLN A 66 5.94 32.01 -7.76
N GLY A 67 6.96 31.30 -7.26
CA GLY A 67 8.18 31.91 -6.73
C GLY A 67 9.09 32.57 -7.78
N GLY A 68 8.88 32.29 -9.07
CA GLY A 68 9.64 32.89 -10.18
C GLY A 68 9.12 34.24 -10.66
N SER A 69 7.97 34.71 -10.16
CA SER A 69 7.37 36.00 -10.54
C SER A 69 7.60 37.06 -9.45
N SER A 70 8.87 37.32 -9.14
CA SER A 70 9.30 38.49 -8.36
C SER A 70 10.51 39.12 -9.06
N SER A 71 10.31 39.54 -10.31
CA SER A 71 11.20 40.49 -10.97
C SER A 71 10.34 41.46 -11.78
N GLY A 72 10.33 42.72 -11.37
CA GLY A 72 9.68 43.81 -12.11
C GLY A 72 8.92 44.78 -11.21
N GLY A 73 9.65 45.79 -10.71
CA GLY A 73 9.13 46.91 -9.92
C GLY A 73 10.28 47.66 -9.28
#